data_AF-A0A4Q3CJC7-F1
#
_entry.id   AF-A0A4Q3CJC7-F1
#
_cell.length_a   1.000
_cell.length_b   1.000
_cell.length_c   1.000
_cell.angle_alpha   90.00
_cell.angle_beta   90.00
_cell.angle_gamma   90.00
#
_symmetry.space_group_name_H-M   'P 1'
#
loop_
_entity.id
_entity.type
_entity.pdbx_description
1 polymer ?
#
loop_
_entity_poly.entity_id
_entity_poly.type
_entity_poly.pdbx_seq_one_letter_code
_entity_poly.pdbx_strand_id
1 'polypeptide(L)'
;VDGKKAWIFHGDVFDVTMQHSKWLAKLGAVGYDTLIILNSITNWMLTLIGRPKMSFSQKIKAKFKDAVKFINHFEQTAADLAVDKKYDYVICGHIHHAEIREVHATDDTGSVLYLNSGDWVESLTALEYNDGNWTVFKYRPEDFNGETDADDDDKTDNEDLNARLDVKTLLENFKQ
;
A
#
# COMPACT_ATOMS: atom_id res chain seq x y z
N VAL A 1 -22.15 3.37 -10.55
CA VAL A 1 -21.60 2.29 -11.41
C VAL A 1 -22.74 1.31 -11.66
N ASP A 2 -23.19 1.10 -12.89
CA ASP A 2 -24.41 0.32 -13.19
C ASP A 2 -25.65 0.64 -12.34
N GLY A 3 -25.93 1.93 -12.12
CA GLY A 3 -27.07 2.38 -11.30
C GLY A 3 -26.89 2.20 -9.77
N LYS A 4 -25.79 1.60 -9.33
CA LYS A 4 -25.40 1.45 -7.92
C LYS A 4 -24.49 2.59 -7.44
N LYS A 5 -24.52 2.86 -6.14
CA LYS A 5 -23.78 3.96 -5.50
C LYS A 5 -22.39 3.50 -5.06
N ALA A 6 -21.38 4.26 -5.47
CA ALA A 6 -20.00 4.04 -5.03
C ALA A 6 -19.53 5.18 -4.12
N TRP A 7 -18.86 4.81 -3.04
CA TRP A 7 -18.12 5.74 -2.21
C TRP A 7 -16.64 5.64 -2.55
N ILE A 8 -16.06 6.74 -3.01
CA ILE A 8 -14.67 6.79 -3.51
C ILE A 8 -13.86 7.74 -2.63
N PHE A 9 -12.74 7.27 -2.10
CA PHE A 9 -11.82 8.06 -1.27
C PHE A 9 -10.42 7.45 -1.27
N HIS A 10 -9.38 8.24 -0.99
CA HIS A 10 -8.00 7.71 -0.98
C HIS A 10 -7.76 6.75 0.21
N GLY A 11 -8.07 7.21 1.42
CA GLY A 11 -7.95 6.44 2.67
C GLY A 11 -7.41 7.28 3.83
N ASP A 12 -6.68 8.35 3.53
CA ASP A 12 -6.13 9.33 4.49
C ASP A 12 -7.17 9.92 5.45
N VAL A 13 -8.44 9.96 5.05
CA VAL A 13 -9.53 10.43 5.90
C VAL A 13 -9.66 9.61 7.18
N PHE A 14 -9.26 8.34 7.13
CA PHE A 14 -9.25 7.43 8.29
C PHE A 14 -7.96 7.51 9.11
N ASP A 15 -6.89 8.12 8.58
CA ASP A 15 -5.63 8.28 9.31
C ASP A 15 -5.76 9.21 10.51
N VAL A 16 -6.66 10.20 10.45
CA VAL A 16 -6.94 11.12 11.57
C VAL A 16 -7.65 10.38 12.72
N THR A 17 -8.50 9.41 12.40
CA THR A 17 -9.14 8.54 13.39
C THR A 17 -8.23 7.40 13.86
N MET A 18 -7.23 6.98 13.06
CA MET A 18 -6.25 5.93 13.39
C MET A 18 -4.93 6.43 14.02
N GLN A 19 -4.80 7.73 14.33
CA GLN A 19 -3.51 8.39 14.69
C GLN A 19 -2.71 7.78 15.84
N HIS A 20 -3.30 6.95 16.71
CA HIS A 20 -2.54 6.22 17.72
C HIS A 20 -1.61 5.12 17.15
N SER A 21 -1.68 4.84 15.84
CA SER A 21 -0.95 3.75 15.17
C SER A 21 0.22 4.20 14.27
N LYS A 22 0.42 5.50 14.04
CA LYS A 22 1.45 6.03 13.11
C LYS A 22 2.88 5.68 13.53
N TRP A 23 3.14 5.62 14.83
CA TRP A 23 4.43 5.15 15.35
C TRP A 23 4.64 3.64 15.10
N LEU A 24 3.57 2.83 15.13
CA LEU A 24 3.66 1.39 14.85
C LEU A 24 3.99 1.11 13.38
N ALA A 25 3.39 1.83 12.42
CA ALA A 25 3.71 1.67 11.00
C ALA A 25 5.19 1.97 10.71
N LYS A 26 5.71 3.06 11.28
CA LYS A 26 7.13 3.45 11.15
C LYS A 26 8.08 2.45 11.82
N LEU A 27 7.68 1.86 12.95
CA LEU A 27 8.41 0.76 13.58
C LEU A 27 8.35 -0.55 12.79
N GLY A 28 7.27 -0.78 12.06
CA GLY A 28 7.09 -1.96 11.20
C GLY A 28 8.12 -2.00 10.07
N ALA A 29 8.25 -0.90 9.32
CA ALA A 29 9.22 -0.76 8.22
C ALA A 29 10.67 -0.91 8.71
N VAL A 30 11.06 -0.15 9.74
CA VAL A 30 12.40 -0.24 10.36
C VAL A 30 12.65 -1.64 10.94
N GLY A 31 11.61 -2.27 11.48
CA GLY A 31 11.67 -3.62 12.01
C GLY A 31 11.96 -4.69 10.95
N TYR A 32 11.40 -4.58 9.75
CA TYR A 32 11.61 -5.54 8.66
C TYR A 32 13.06 -5.54 8.19
N ASP A 33 13.61 -4.36 7.91
CA ASP A 33 15.01 -4.21 7.49
C ASP A 33 15.97 -4.70 8.58
N THR A 34 15.68 -4.34 9.84
CA THR A 34 16.45 -4.81 10.99
C THR A 34 16.40 -6.33 11.12
N LEU A 35 15.25 -6.97 10.83
CA LEU A 35 15.09 -8.42 10.91
C LEU A 35 15.81 -9.15 9.77
N ILE A 36 15.82 -8.60 8.56
CA ILE A 36 16.62 -9.13 7.44
C ILE A 36 18.10 -9.08 7.77
N ILE A 37 18.58 -7.93 8.27
CA ILE A 37 19.97 -7.73 8.65
C ILE A 37 20.33 -8.69 9.80
N LEU A 38 19.50 -8.80 10.83
CA LEU A 38 19.73 -9.69 11.96
C LEU A 38 19.72 -11.16 11.54
N ASN A 39 18.84 -11.57 10.63
CA ASN A 39 18.80 -12.93 10.09
C ASN A 39 20.05 -13.24 9.26
N SER A 40 20.54 -12.28 8.47
CA SER A 40 21.82 -12.41 7.75
C SER A 40 23.01 -12.52 8.69
N ILE A 41 23.12 -11.64 9.69
CA ILE A 41 24.22 -11.67 10.68
C ILE A 41 24.20 -12.98 11.48
N THR A 42 23.01 -13.42 11.92
CA THR A 42 22.88 -14.65 12.71
C THR A 42 23.25 -15.88 11.89
N ASN A 43 22.81 -15.97 10.64
CA ASN A 43 23.18 -17.09 9.77
C ASN A 43 24.66 -17.06 9.38
N TRP A 44 25.26 -15.88 9.23
CA TRP A 44 26.70 -15.73 9.01
C TRP A 44 27.52 -16.22 10.23
N MET A 45 27.15 -15.80 11.44
CA MET A 45 27.77 -16.28 12.69
C MET A 45 27.61 -17.79 12.91
N LEU A 46 26.42 -18.34 12.64
CA LEU A 46 26.17 -19.78 12.74
C LEU A 46 27.01 -20.58 11.73
N THR A 47 27.18 -20.05 10.52
CA THR A 47 28.04 -20.65 9.49
C THR A 47 29.51 -20.65 9.91
N LEU A 48 29.99 -19.57 10.55
CA LEU A 48 31.35 -19.50 11.09
C LEU A 48 31.62 -20.55 12.19
N ILE A 49 30.60 -20.91 12.97
CA ILE A 49 30.72 -21.85 14.11
C ILE A 49 30.28 -23.28 13.69
N GLY A 50 30.04 -23.54 12.40
CA GLY A 50 29.71 -24.86 11.86
C GLY A 50 28.31 -25.38 12.22
N ARG A 51 27.38 -24.49 12.60
CA ARG A 51 25.99 -24.83 12.97
C ARG A 51 25.04 -24.63 11.78
N PRO A 52 23.94 -25.41 11.70
CA PRO A 52 22.95 -25.25 10.63
C PRO A 52 22.19 -23.92 10.73
N LYS A 53 21.80 -23.36 9.58
CA LYS A 53 21.07 -22.10 9.47
C LYS A 53 19.71 -22.18 10.20
N MET A 54 19.32 -21.09 10.87
CA MET A 54 18.00 -20.97 11.51
C MET A 54 17.07 -20.11 10.66
N SER A 55 15.79 -20.49 10.59
CA SER A 55 14.74 -19.72 9.92
C SER A 55 13.86 -19.00 10.94
N PHE A 56 14.10 -17.71 11.13
CA PHE A 56 13.33 -16.84 12.04
C PHE A 56 11.86 -16.63 11.62
N SER A 57 11.49 -17.07 10.41
CA SER A 57 10.16 -16.96 9.81
C SER A 57 9.01 -17.41 10.74
N GLN A 58 9.21 -18.45 11.55
CA GLN A 58 8.18 -18.96 12.44
C GLN A 58 7.88 -18.05 13.64
N LYS A 59 8.84 -17.21 14.09
CA LYS A 59 8.63 -16.27 15.20
C LYS A 59 8.06 -14.91 14.76
N ILE A 60 8.25 -14.55 13.49
CA ILE A 60 7.71 -13.30 12.88
C ILE A 60 6.17 -13.37 12.71
N LYS A 61 5.60 -14.58 12.70
CA LYS A 61 4.17 -14.88 12.54
C LYS A 61 3.24 -14.08 13.48
N ALA A 62 3.72 -13.71 14.67
CA ALA A 62 2.96 -12.92 15.63
C ALA A 62 2.80 -11.44 15.21
N LYS A 63 3.80 -10.84 14.58
CA LYS A 63 3.75 -9.43 14.16
C LYS A 63 2.94 -9.23 12.88
N PHE A 64 3.02 -10.20 11.95
CA PHE A 64 2.16 -10.21 10.76
C PHE A 64 0.67 -10.26 11.13
N LYS A 65 0.34 -10.98 12.20
CA LYS A 65 -1.02 -11.04 12.73
C LYS A 65 -1.56 -9.66 13.13
N ASP A 66 -0.70 -8.75 13.61
CA ASP A 66 -1.13 -7.42 14.04
C ASP A 66 -1.31 -6.45 12.86
N ALA A 67 -0.46 -6.54 11.83
CA ALA A 67 -0.65 -5.80 10.58
C ALA A 67 -1.95 -6.23 9.86
N VAL A 68 -2.20 -7.53 9.78
CA VAL A 68 -3.45 -8.08 9.22
C VAL A 68 -4.68 -7.60 10.00
N LYS A 69 -4.61 -7.54 11.34
CA LYS A 69 -5.70 -6.98 12.13
C LYS A 69 -5.94 -5.50 11.84
N PHE A 70 -4.88 -4.71 11.65
CA PHE A 70 -4.99 -3.29 11.34
C PHE A 70 -5.66 -3.07 9.97
N ILE A 71 -5.25 -3.82 8.95
CA ILE A 71 -5.88 -3.82 7.62
C ILE A 71 -7.36 -4.20 7.74
N ASN A 72 -7.65 -5.32 8.40
CA ASN A 72 -9.02 -5.76 8.63
C ASN A 72 -9.85 -4.69 9.36
N HIS A 73 -9.26 -3.94 10.30
CA HIS A 73 -9.96 -2.87 11.00
C HIS A 73 -10.31 -1.69 10.09
N PHE A 74 -9.39 -1.28 9.21
CA PHE A 74 -9.65 -0.24 8.21
C PHE A 74 -10.77 -0.65 7.26
N GLU A 75 -10.64 -1.83 6.64
CA GLU A 75 -11.61 -2.34 5.67
C GLU A 75 -13.00 -2.52 6.31
N GLN A 76 -13.05 -3.04 7.54
CA GLN A 76 -14.30 -3.18 8.28
C GLN A 76 -14.94 -1.84 8.61
N THR A 77 -14.15 -0.85 9.03
CA THR A 77 -14.67 0.50 9.34
C THR A 77 -15.25 1.16 8.09
N ALA A 78 -14.56 1.03 6.96
CA ALA A 78 -15.04 1.53 5.68
C ALA A 78 -16.34 0.82 5.26
N ALA A 79 -16.42 -0.50 5.46
CA ALA A 79 -17.61 -1.29 5.15
C ALA A 79 -18.82 -0.90 6.01
N ASP A 80 -18.64 -0.80 7.33
CA ASP A 80 -19.72 -0.42 8.26
C ASP A 80 -20.31 0.95 7.90
N LEU A 81 -19.46 1.94 7.62
CA LEU A 81 -19.91 3.27 7.23
C LEU A 81 -20.58 3.29 5.85
N ALA A 82 -20.09 2.47 4.91
CA ALA A 82 -20.66 2.36 3.59
C ALA A 82 -22.07 1.75 3.63
N VAL A 83 -22.27 0.69 4.43
CA VAL A 83 -23.57 0.05 4.63
C VAL A 83 -24.55 1.01 5.32
N ASP A 84 -24.14 1.69 6.40
CA ASP A 84 -24.96 2.72 7.08
C ASP A 84 -25.44 3.82 6.11
N LYS A 85 -24.54 4.25 5.21
CA LYS A 85 -24.82 5.28 4.20
C LYS A 85 -25.44 4.74 2.91
N LYS A 86 -25.72 3.43 2.83
CA LYS A 86 -26.36 2.76 1.69
C LYS A 86 -25.58 2.90 0.39
N TYR A 87 -24.27 2.67 0.47
CA TYR A 87 -23.40 2.49 -0.70
C TYR A 87 -23.28 1.00 -1.05
N ASP A 88 -23.17 0.71 -2.34
CA ASP A 88 -22.97 -0.64 -2.87
C ASP A 88 -21.48 -0.96 -3.06
N TYR A 89 -20.66 0.08 -3.24
CA TYR A 89 -19.21 -0.04 -3.43
C TYR A 89 -18.44 0.90 -2.51
N VAL A 90 -17.31 0.40 -1.99
CA VAL A 90 -16.23 1.21 -1.41
C VAL A 90 -15.03 1.09 -2.34
N ILE A 91 -14.54 2.22 -2.85
CA ILE A 91 -13.39 2.28 -3.74
C ILE A 91 -12.30 3.13 -3.10
N CYS A 92 -11.13 2.54 -2.83
CA CYS A 92 -10.05 3.26 -2.17
C CYS A 92 -8.64 2.76 -2.52
N GLY A 93 -7.64 3.38 -1.88
CA GLY A 93 -6.23 2.98 -1.92
C GLY A 93 -5.67 2.89 -0.50
N HIS A 94 -4.53 3.56 -0.24
CA HIS A 94 -3.94 3.81 1.09
C HIS A 94 -3.28 2.64 1.82
N ILE A 95 -3.82 1.41 1.75
CA ILE A 95 -3.21 0.25 2.41
C ILE A 95 -2.21 -0.51 1.53
N HIS A 96 -1.92 0.00 0.31
CA HIS A 96 -0.93 -0.57 -0.62
C HIS A 96 -1.18 -2.05 -0.96
N HIS A 97 -2.43 -2.48 -0.85
CA HIS A 97 -2.86 -3.86 -1.10
C HIS A 97 -4.11 -3.87 -1.97
N ALA A 98 -3.96 -4.28 -3.22
CA ALA A 98 -5.09 -4.39 -4.13
C ALA A 98 -5.97 -5.58 -3.75
N GLU A 99 -7.28 -5.34 -3.71
CA GLU A 99 -8.25 -6.31 -3.22
C GLU A 99 -9.63 -6.03 -3.80
N ILE A 100 -10.36 -7.09 -4.14
CA ILE A 100 -11.78 -7.02 -4.52
C ILE A 100 -12.49 -8.06 -3.68
N ARG A 101 -13.22 -7.61 -2.65
CA ARG A 101 -13.90 -8.52 -1.73
C ARG A 101 -15.23 -7.97 -1.26
N GLU A 102 -16.18 -8.87 -1.05
CA GLU A 102 -17.41 -8.53 -0.34
C GLU A 102 -17.11 -8.48 1.16
N VAL A 103 -17.57 -7.40 1.81
CA VAL A 103 -17.38 -7.18 3.25
C VAL A 103 -18.74 -6.98 3.90
N HIS A 104 -19.05 -7.83 4.87
CA HIS A 104 -20.26 -7.70 5.68
C HIS A 104 -20.05 -6.66 6.78
N ALA A 105 -21.08 -5.88 7.07
CA ALA A 105 -21.08 -4.97 8.21
C ALA A 105 -21.02 -5.74 9.53
N THR A 106 -20.39 -5.16 10.55
CA THR A 106 -20.18 -5.78 11.86
C THR A 106 -21.49 -6.15 12.56
N ASP A 107 -22.56 -5.39 12.30
CA ASP A 107 -23.89 -5.58 12.87
C ASP A 107 -24.82 -6.45 12.01
N ASP A 108 -24.28 -7.08 10.95
CA ASP A 108 -25.00 -7.95 10.01
C ASP A 108 -26.19 -7.26 9.31
N THR A 109 -26.13 -5.94 9.15
CA THR A 109 -27.19 -5.15 8.49
C THR A 109 -27.10 -5.18 6.95
N GLY A 110 -25.97 -5.61 6.41
CA GLY A 110 -25.74 -5.69 4.98
C GLY A 110 -24.28 -5.97 4.63
N SER A 111 -23.97 -5.87 3.34
CA SER A 111 -22.62 -5.99 2.79
C SER A 111 -22.34 -4.89 1.78
N VAL A 112 -21.06 -4.68 1.50
CA VAL A 112 -20.58 -3.77 0.46
C VAL A 112 -19.48 -4.46 -0.33
N LEU A 113 -19.34 -4.15 -1.63
CA LEU A 113 -18.18 -4.57 -2.39
C LEU A 113 -17.03 -3.59 -2.14
N TYR A 114 -16.02 -4.05 -1.43
CA TYR A 114 -14.78 -3.32 -1.16
C TYR A 114 -13.79 -3.54 -2.30
N LEU A 115 -13.24 -2.43 -2.80
CA LEU A 115 -12.38 -2.36 -3.96
C LEU A 115 -11.17 -1.50 -3.61
N ASN A 116 -9.99 -2.10 -3.52
CA ASN A 116 -8.74 -1.38 -3.32
C ASN A 116 -7.86 -1.48 -4.57
N SER A 117 -7.32 -0.33 -5.02
CA SER A 117 -6.47 -0.28 -6.20
C SER A 117 -5.03 -0.73 -5.97
N GLY A 118 -4.61 -0.89 -4.71
CA GLY A 118 -3.19 -0.98 -4.38
C GLY A 118 -2.45 0.31 -4.76
N ASP A 119 -1.21 0.17 -5.19
CA ASP A 119 -0.29 1.25 -5.52
C ASP A 119 0.72 0.85 -6.61
N TRP A 120 1.46 1.83 -7.12
CA TRP A 120 2.37 1.69 -8.27
C TRP A 120 3.84 1.53 -7.86
N VAL A 121 4.11 1.29 -6.59
CA VAL A 121 5.46 1.16 -6.03
C VAL A 121 5.70 -0.29 -5.55
N GLU A 122 4.80 -0.82 -4.74
CA GLU A 122 4.89 -2.15 -4.15
C GLU A 122 4.00 -3.15 -4.89
N SER A 123 2.73 -2.83 -5.12
CA SER A 123 1.80 -3.78 -5.71
C SER A 123 1.85 -3.83 -7.24
N LEU A 124 2.19 -2.69 -7.87
CA LEU A 124 2.16 -2.46 -9.32
C LEU A 124 0.79 -2.80 -9.93
N THR A 125 -0.29 -2.33 -9.30
CA THR A 125 -1.66 -2.65 -9.69
C THR A 125 -2.51 -1.42 -9.99
N ALA A 126 -3.56 -1.64 -10.77
CA ALA A 126 -4.61 -0.68 -11.05
C ALA A 126 -5.98 -1.35 -10.95
N LEU A 127 -6.94 -0.67 -10.32
CA LEU A 127 -8.33 -1.11 -10.30
C LEU A 127 -9.02 -0.63 -11.57
N GLU A 128 -9.57 -1.57 -12.33
CA GLU A 128 -10.21 -1.32 -13.61
C GLU A 128 -11.67 -1.75 -13.56
N TYR A 129 -12.50 -1.00 -14.29
CA TYR A 129 -13.89 -1.35 -14.51
C TYR A 129 -14.17 -1.33 -16.00
N ASN A 130 -14.44 -2.50 -16.55
CA ASN A 130 -14.75 -2.67 -17.97
C ASN A 130 -15.89 -3.67 -18.15
N ASP A 131 -16.80 -3.39 -19.10
CA ASP A 131 -17.92 -4.26 -19.46
C ASP A 131 -18.75 -4.76 -18.26
N GLY A 132 -18.96 -3.90 -17.26
CA GLY A 132 -19.75 -4.25 -16.08
C GLY A 132 -18.98 -5.02 -15.00
N ASN A 133 -17.68 -5.26 -15.17
CA ASN A 133 -16.88 -6.05 -14.26
C ASN A 133 -15.71 -5.27 -13.67
N TRP A 134 -15.44 -5.49 -12.39
CA TRP A 134 -14.27 -4.96 -11.70
C TRP A 134 -13.11 -5.97 -11.77
N THR A 135 -11.93 -5.49 -12.14
CA THR A 135 -10.70 -6.29 -12.20
C THR A 135 -9.52 -5.52 -11.63
N VAL A 136 -8.57 -6.24 -11.06
CA VAL A 136 -7.27 -5.66 -10.69
C VAL A 136 -6.29 -6.01 -11.81
N PHE A 137 -5.87 -5.02 -12.58
CA PHE A 137 -4.73 -5.15 -13.47
C PHE A 137 -3.46 -5.15 -12.66
N LYS A 138 -2.50 -5.99 -13.05
CA LYS A 138 -1.16 -6.03 -12.47
C LYS A 138 -0.14 -5.83 -13.56
N TYR A 139 0.61 -4.74 -13.47
CA TYR A 139 1.70 -4.44 -14.38
C TYR A 139 2.81 -5.50 -14.24
N ARG A 140 3.30 -5.96 -15.38
CA ARG A 140 4.47 -6.83 -15.49
C ARG A 140 5.34 -6.29 -16.62
N PRO A 141 6.62 -5.98 -16.37
CA PRO A 141 7.52 -5.50 -17.41
C PRO A 141 7.58 -6.43 -18.63
N GLU A 142 7.45 -7.74 -18.43
CA GLU A 142 7.50 -8.73 -19.52
C GLU A 142 6.44 -8.51 -20.59
N ASP A 143 5.28 -7.99 -20.21
CA ASP A 143 4.14 -7.77 -21.10
C ASP A 143 4.39 -6.59 -22.08
N PHE A 144 5.42 -5.77 -21.82
CA PHE A 144 5.75 -4.55 -22.56
C PHE A 144 7.15 -4.58 -23.19
N ASN A 145 7.87 -5.71 -23.15
CA ASN A 145 9.23 -5.85 -23.69
C ASN A 145 9.36 -5.63 -25.22
N GLY A 146 8.25 -5.50 -25.96
CA GLY A 146 8.23 -5.22 -27.39
C GLY A 146 8.04 -3.74 -27.75
N GLU A 147 7.69 -2.90 -26.79
CA GLU A 147 7.46 -1.45 -26.96
C GLU A 147 8.64 -0.71 -26.31
N THR A 148 9.82 -0.84 -26.94
CA THR A 148 10.83 0.21 -26.77
C THR A 148 10.43 1.32 -27.73
N ASP A 149 9.55 2.20 -27.28
CA ASP A 149 9.36 3.48 -27.94
C ASP A 149 10.71 4.19 -27.92
N ALA A 150 11.32 4.24 -29.10
CA ALA A 150 12.58 4.90 -29.36
C ALA A 150 12.47 6.44 -29.30
N ASP A 151 11.42 7.00 -28.69
CA ASP A 151 11.07 8.43 -28.79
C ASP A 151 10.75 9.15 -27.48
N ASP A 152 10.86 8.54 -26.29
CA ASP A 152 10.78 9.29 -25.03
C ASP A 152 12.17 9.62 -24.48
N ASP A 153 12.82 10.56 -25.17
CA ASP A 153 13.88 11.38 -24.60
C ASP A 153 13.24 12.36 -23.59
N ASP A 154 12.65 11.83 -22.51
CA ASP A 154 12.13 12.63 -21.39
C ASP A 154 13.30 13.19 -20.56
N LYS A 155 14.01 14.13 -21.18
CA LYS A 155 14.96 15.01 -20.51
C LYS A 155 14.26 16.16 -19.77
N THR A 156 12.94 16.27 -19.85
CA THR A 156 12.19 17.43 -19.38
C THR A 156 11.99 17.47 -17.87
N ASP A 157 11.88 16.32 -17.19
CA ASP A 157 11.62 16.33 -15.74
C ASP A 157 12.89 16.42 -14.87
N ASN A 158 14.04 15.93 -15.34
CA ASN A 158 15.29 15.98 -14.58
C ASN A 158 15.97 17.37 -14.62
N GLU A 159 15.74 18.17 -15.66
CA GLU A 159 16.28 19.53 -15.75
C GLU A 159 15.55 20.50 -14.80
N ASP A 160 14.23 20.32 -14.55
CA ASP A 160 13.44 21.21 -13.69
C ASP A 160 13.62 20.90 -12.19
N LEU A 161 13.97 19.66 -11.82
CA LEU A 161 14.25 19.28 -10.42
C LEU A 161 15.50 19.98 -9.86
N ASN A 162 16.59 20.06 -10.65
CA ASN A 162 17.80 20.76 -10.24
C ASN A 162 17.62 22.27 -10.15
N ALA A 163 16.74 22.85 -10.99
CA ALA A 163 16.40 24.27 -10.93
C ALA A 163 15.55 24.62 -9.69
N ARG A 164 14.70 23.70 -9.21
CA ARG A 164 13.84 23.90 -8.03
C ARG A 164 14.50 23.50 -6.70
N LEU A 165 15.57 22.71 -6.73
CA LEU A 165 16.31 22.24 -5.56
C LEU A 165 17.55 23.10 -5.23
N ASP A 166 17.72 24.28 -5.83
CA ASP A 166 18.82 25.17 -5.43
C ASP A 166 18.61 25.66 -3.98
N VAL A 167 19.24 24.92 -3.07
CA VAL A 167 19.23 25.12 -1.63
C VAL A 167 19.68 26.54 -1.28
N LYS A 168 20.51 27.20 -2.11
CA LYS A 168 20.90 28.60 -1.90
C LYS A 168 19.74 29.57 -2.10
N THR A 169 18.95 29.41 -3.16
CA THR A 169 17.78 30.27 -3.44
C THR A 169 16.69 30.09 -2.38
N LEU A 170 16.47 28.86 -1.91
CA LEU A 170 15.55 28.58 -0.80
C LEU A 170 16.03 29.22 0.52
N LEU A 171 17.33 29.17 0.83
CA LEU A 171 17.88 29.78 2.04
C LEU A 171 17.87 31.31 2.05
N GLU A 172 17.96 31.96 0.89
CA GLU A 172 17.87 33.43 0.77
C GLU A 172 16.45 33.94 1.03
N ASN A 173 15.43 33.20 0.57
CA ASN A 173 14.02 33.56 0.79
C ASN A 173 13.55 33.36 2.25
N PHE A 174 14.25 32.54 3.04
CA PHE A 174 13.96 32.34 4.47
C PHE A 174 14.61 33.37 5.40
N LYS A 175 15.48 34.26 4.88
CA LYS A 175 16.18 35.29 5.65
C LYS A 175 15.57 36.70 5.53
N GLN A 176 14.44 36.86 4.86
CA GLN A 176 13.64 38.10 4.85
C GLN A 176 12.59 38.10 5.96
#